data_AF-A0A1J0F7I2-F1
#
_entry.id   AF-A0A1J0F7I2-F1
#
_cell.length_a   1.000
_cell.length_b   1.000
_cell.length_c   1.000
_cell.angle_alpha   90.00
_cell.angle_beta   90.00
_cell.angle_gamma   90.00
#
_symmetry.space_group_name_H-M   'P 1'
#
loop_
_entity.id
_entity.type
_entity.pdbx_description
1 polymer ?
#
loop_
_entity_poly.entity_id
_entity_poly.type
_entity_poly.pdbx_seq_one_letter_code
_entity_poly.pdbx_strand_id
1 'polypeptide(L)'
;MIINNFIIFLTLFLISLLGMFLNQKNILIMLMSLEMLFLTVSFYLIYSSFYLDDLLGQIFSLLILTVAAAESSIGLAILVIYFRVRYNITIEFMNLMKG
;
A
#
# COMPACT_ATOMS: atom_id res chain seq x y z
N MET A 1 13.59 -10.31 22.24
CA MET A 1 13.83 -9.12 21.38
C MET A 1 13.12 -9.26 20.03
N ILE A 2 13.25 -10.40 19.33
CA ILE A 2 12.56 -10.70 18.05
C ILE A 2 11.04 -10.48 18.10
N ILE A 3 10.38 -10.99 19.14
CA ILE A 3 8.92 -10.86 19.31
C ILE A 3 8.49 -9.39 19.40
N ASN A 4 9.30 -8.53 20.03
CA ASN A 4 8.95 -7.13 20.19
C ASN A 4 9.01 -6.37 18.86
N ASN A 5 9.97 -6.73 18.01
CA ASN A 5 10.12 -6.13 16.69
C ASN A 5 9.03 -6.61 15.73
N PHE A 6 8.59 -7.86 15.85
CA PHE A 6 7.43 -8.37 15.10
C PHE A 6 6.16 -7.57 15.42
N ILE A 7 5.93 -7.24 16.69
CA ILE A 7 4.77 -6.44 17.12
C ILE A 7 4.79 -5.05 16.48
N ILE A 8 5.97 -4.43 16.35
CA ILE A 8 6.11 -3.11 15.69
C ILE A 8 5.71 -3.21 14.21
N PHE A 9 6.20 -4.20 13.47
CA PHE A 9 5.80 -4.36 12.06
C PHE A 9 4.30 -4.69 11.93
N LEU A 10 3.75 -5.47 12.84
CA LEU A 10 2.32 -5.79 12.88
C LEU A 10 1.47 -4.54 13.12
N THR A 11 1.87 -3.66 14.04
CA THR A 11 1.14 -2.41 14.30
C THR A 11 1.25 -1.43 13.14
N LEU A 12 2.44 -1.28 12.53
CA LEU A 12 2.58 -0.48 11.30
C LEU A 12 1.67 -1.00 10.18
N PHE A 13 1.62 -2.31 9.97
CA PHE A 13 0.77 -2.93 8.94
C PHE A 13 -0.72 -2.68 9.20
N LEU A 14 -1.16 -2.82 10.46
CA LEU A 14 -2.53 -2.51 10.87
C LEU A 14 -2.87 -1.03 10.68
N ILE A 15 -1.94 -0.12 10.96
CA ILE A 15 -2.14 1.33 10.75
C ILE A 15 -2.28 1.63 9.25
N SER A 16 -1.46 1.02 8.39
CA SER A 16 -1.58 1.16 6.93
C SER A 16 -2.93 0.67 6.42
N LEU A 17 -3.39 -0.50 6.90
CA LEU A 17 -4.72 -1.04 6.59
C LEU A 17 -5.85 -0.10 7.05
N LEU A 18 -5.79 0.39 8.29
CA LEU A 18 -6.78 1.34 8.80
C LEU A 18 -6.80 2.64 8.00
N GLY A 19 -5.63 3.14 7.59
CA GLY A 19 -5.51 4.31 6.72
C GLY A 19 -6.26 4.15 5.40
N MET A 20 -6.22 2.95 4.81
CA MET A 20 -6.94 2.61 3.58
C MET A 20 -8.47 2.65 3.78
N PHE A 21 -8.96 2.07 4.88
CA PHE A 21 -10.40 1.99 5.14
C PHE A 21 -11.03 3.30 5.61
N LEU A 22 -10.30 4.14 6.34
CA LEU A 22 -10.84 5.40 6.87
C LEU A 22 -10.93 6.49 5.79
N ASN A 23 -9.98 6.51 4.84
CA ASN A 23 -9.86 7.58 3.85
C ASN A 23 -10.45 7.22 2.48
N GLN A 24 -11.63 6.59 2.46
CA GLN A 24 -12.38 6.22 1.25
C GLN A 24 -12.87 7.42 0.41
N LYS A 25 -12.65 8.65 0.86
CA LYS A 25 -13.09 9.84 0.11
C LYS A 25 -12.10 10.26 -0.97
N ASN A 26 -10.81 10.00 -0.78
CA ASN A 26 -9.74 10.49 -1.65
C ASN A 26 -8.92 9.32 -2.19
N ILE A 27 -9.05 9.02 -3.49
CA ILE A 27 -8.34 7.91 -4.16
C ILE A 27 -6.82 8.03 -3.97
N LEU A 28 -6.28 9.26 -3.99
CA LEU A 28 -4.85 9.49 -3.81
C LEU A 28 -4.35 9.04 -2.43
N ILE A 29 -5.13 9.30 -1.38
CA ILE A 29 -4.75 8.90 -0.01
C ILE A 29 -4.84 7.38 0.14
N MET A 30 -5.80 6.75 -0.53
CA MET A 30 -5.89 5.28 -0.60
C MET A 30 -4.66 4.67 -1.29
N LEU A 31 -4.21 5.22 -2.43
CA LEU A 31 -2.98 4.77 -3.11
C LEU A 31 -1.74 4.92 -2.21
N MET A 32 -1.62 6.05 -1.49
CA MET A 32 -0.53 6.26 -0.53
C MET A 32 -0.56 5.25 0.63
N SER A 33 -1.75 4.89 1.12
CA SER A 33 -1.88 3.87 2.17
C SER A 33 -1.49 2.47 1.69
N LEU A 34 -1.74 2.17 0.40
CA LEU A 34 -1.31 0.94 -0.26
C LEU A 34 0.21 0.86 -0.38
N GLU A 35 0.88 1.94 -0.78
CA GLU A 35 2.36 1.96 -0.80
C GLU A 35 2.96 1.73 0.58
N MET A 36 2.40 2.35 1.62
CA MET A 36 2.83 2.12 3.02
C MET A 36 2.65 0.65 3.46
N LEU A 37 1.65 -0.05 2.94
CA LEU A 37 1.43 -1.47 3.20
C LEU A 37 2.55 -2.32 2.58
N PHE A 38 2.88 -2.11 1.30
CA PHE A 38 3.99 -2.81 0.64
C PHE A 38 5.35 -2.49 1.28
N LEU A 39 5.56 -1.26 1.71
CA LEU A 39 6.76 -0.85 2.43
C LEU A 39 6.91 -1.63 3.74
N THR A 40 5.83 -1.76 4.52
CA THR A 40 5.88 -2.48 5.80
C THR A 40 6.20 -3.97 5.61
N VAL A 41 5.61 -4.60 4.59
CA VAL A 41 5.88 -6.02 4.28
C VAL A 41 7.32 -6.22 3.79
N SER A 42 7.83 -5.34 2.93
CA SER A 42 9.22 -5.44 2.45
C SER A 42 10.25 -5.21 3.57
N PHE A 43 10.01 -4.28 4.49
CA PHE A 43 10.85 -4.11 5.68
C PHE A 43 10.83 -5.33 6.60
N TYR A 44 9.66 -5.95 6.81
CA TYR A 44 9.56 -7.16 7.63
C TYR A 44 10.38 -8.32 7.02
N LEU A 45 10.33 -8.51 5.70
CA LEU A 45 11.11 -9.53 5.00
C LEU A 45 12.62 -9.30 5.11
N ILE A 46 13.07 -8.04 5.00
CA ILE A 46 14.48 -7.68 5.19
C ILE A 46 14.91 -7.98 6.63
N TYR A 47 14.10 -7.62 7.63
CA TYR A 47 14.40 -7.91 9.02
C TYR A 47 14.47 -9.41 9.30
N SER A 48 13.54 -10.20 8.75
CA SER A 48 13.55 -11.66 8.87
C SER A 48 14.77 -12.29 8.19
N SER A 49 15.20 -11.74 7.05
CA SER A 49 16.41 -12.16 6.35
C SER A 49 17.67 -11.94 7.18
N PHE A 50 17.81 -10.77 7.82
CA PHE A 50 18.92 -10.51 8.74
C PHE A 50 18.91 -11.40 9.98
N TYR A 51 17.75 -11.87 10.43
CA TYR A 51 17.66 -12.75 11.59
C TYR A 51 17.97 -14.22 11.27
N LEU A 52 17.62 -14.67 10.07
CA LEU A 52 17.84 -16.03 9.59
C LEU A 52 19.17 -16.20 8.82
N ASP A 53 19.94 -15.12 8.67
CA ASP A 53 21.15 -15.04 7.83
C ASP A 53 20.96 -15.58 6.40
N ASP A 54 19.77 -15.34 5.83
CA ASP A 54 19.41 -15.80 4.49
C ASP A 54 19.15 -14.62 3.55
N LEU A 55 19.75 -14.65 2.35
CA LEU A 55 19.65 -13.60 1.33
C LEU A 55 18.27 -13.59 0.63
N LEU A 56 17.49 -14.66 0.72
CA LEU A 56 16.20 -14.76 0.04
C LEU A 56 15.22 -13.63 0.38
N GLY A 57 15.14 -13.22 1.66
CA GLY A 57 14.22 -12.15 2.06
C GLY A 57 14.58 -10.77 1.48
N GLN A 58 15.86 -10.50 1.24
CA GLN A 58 16.30 -9.27 0.56
C GLN A 58 15.90 -9.27 -0.92
N ILE A 59 16.08 -10.40 -1.63
CA ILE A 59 15.69 -10.54 -3.03
C ILE A 59 14.17 -10.38 -3.19
N PHE A 60 13.38 -11.02 -2.32
CA PHE A 60 11.92 -10.87 -2.33
C PHE A 60 11.47 -9.44 -2.04
N SER A 61 12.14 -8.73 -1.13
CA SER A 61 11.82 -7.33 -0.83
C SER A 61 11.95 -6.42 -2.06
N LEU A 62 12.95 -6.69 -2.90
CA LEU A 62 13.23 -5.93 -4.12
C LEU A 62 12.17 -6.22 -5.19
N LEU A 63 11.76 -7.48 -5.33
CA LEU A 63 10.63 -7.87 -6.20
C LEU A 63 9.33 -7.16 -5.79
N ILE A 64 9.02 -7.13 -4.49
CA ILE A 64 7.82 -6.45 -3.99
C ILE A 64 7.85 -4.94 -4.30
N LEU A 65 8.99 -4.29 -4.14
CA LEU A 65 9.14 -2.87 -4.49
C LEU A 65 8.92 -2.61 -5.99
N THR A 66 9.39 -3.50 -6.87
CA THR A 66 9.13 -3.36 -8.31
C THR A 66 7.66 -3.52 -8.68
N VAL A 67 6.95 -4.45 -8.03
CA VAL A 67 5.50 -4.63 -8.20
C VAL A 67 4.73 -3.42 -7.67
N ALA A 68 5.12 -2.90 -6.50
CA ALA A 68 4.51 -1.70 -5.92
C ALA A 68 4.66 -0.48 -6.84
N ALA A 69 5.83 -0.29 -7.47
CA ALA A 69 6.05 0.79 -8.44
C ALA A 69 5.19 0.64 -9.71
N ALA A 70 4.98 -0.60 -10.17
CA ALA A 70 4.08 -0.89 -11.29
C ALA A 70 2.62 -0.60 -10.93
N GLU A 71 2.18 -1.01 -9.74
CA GLU A 71 0.83 -0.75 -9.24
C GLU A 71 0.55 0.74 -9.10
N SER A 72 1.45 1.53 -8.50
CA SER A 72 1.24 2.96 -8.32
C SER A 72 1.22 3.72 -9.65
N SER A 73 2.03 3.29 -10.63
CA SER A 73 1.98 3.83 -12.00
C SER A 73 0.61 3.60 -12.66
N ILE A 74 0.05 2.40 -12.50
CA ILE A 74 -1.28 2.04 -13.02
C ILE A 74 -2.37 2.82 -12.27
N GLY A 75 -2.29 2.88 -10.94
CA GLY A 75 -3.24 3.59 -10.07
C GLY A 75 -3.32 5.08 -10.38
N LEU A 76 -2.17 5.74 -10.59
CA LEU A 76 -2.09 7.13 -11.00
C LEU A 76 -2.64 7.35 -12.41
N ALA A 77 -2.37 6.45 -13.37
CA ALA A 77 -2.91 6.55 -14.72
C ALA A 77 -4.45 6.53 -14.72
N ILE A 78 -5.05 5.62 -13.95
CA ILE A 78 -6.50 5.53 -13.76
C ILE A 78 -7.03 6.80 -13.09
N LEU A 79 -6.34 7.30 -12.06
CA LEU A 79 -6.72 8.52 -11.35
C LEU A 79 -6.74 9.73 -12.29
N VAL A 80 -5.74 9.88 -13.17
CA VAL A 80 -5.67 10.99 -14.14
C VAL A 80 -6.85 10.94 -15.11
N ILE A 81 -7.19 9.74 -15.63
CA ILE A 81 -8.33 9.57 -16.53
C ILE A 81 -9.64 9.89 -15.81
N TYR A 82 -9.80 9.41 -14.58
CA TYR A 82 -10.97 9.67 -13.75
C TYR A 82 -11.15 11.18 -13.47
N PHE A 83 -10.06 11.86 -13.10
CA PHE A 83 -10.08 13.28 -12.79
C PHE A 83 -10.46 14.14 -14.02
N ARG A 84 -10.05 13.74 -15.23
CA ARG A 84 -10.47 14.40 -16.47
C ARG A 84 -11.97 14.35 -16.73
N VAL A 85 -12.67 13.32 -16.25
CA VAL A 85 -14.12 13.12 -16.49
C VAL A 85 -14.99 13.74 -15.40
N ARG A 86 -14.54 13.70 -14.13
CA ARG A 86 -15.38 14.05 -12.97
C ARG A 86 -15.02 15.37 -12.29
N TYR A 87 -13.88 16.01 -12.62
CA TYR A 87 -13.37 17.27 -12.05
C TYR A 87 -13.27 17.32 -10.50
N ASN A 88 -13.59 16.23 -9.81
CA ASN A 88 -13.60 16.07 -8.36
C ASN A 88 -12.92 14.75 -7.99
N ILE A 89 -12.04 14.79 -6.98
CA ILE A 89 -11.31 13.63 -6.44
C ILE A 89 -12.17 12.84 -5.44
N THR A 90 -13.32 13.39 -5.03
CA THR A 90 -14.24 12.77 -4.08
C THR A 90 -15.05 11.65 -4.73
N ILE A 91 -14.99 10.45 -4.15
CA ILE A 91 -15.70 9.23 -4.61
C ILE A 91 -17.22 9.29 -4.29
N GLU A 92 -17.83 10.48 -4.30
CA GLU A 92 -19.21 10.65 -3.79
C GLU A 92 -20.32 10.29 -4.79
N PHE A 93 -20.01 9.78 -5.99
CA PHE A 93 -21.04 9.47 -7.00
C PHE A 93 -20.87 8.11 -7.69
N MET A 94 -20.64 7.03 -6.93
CA MET A 94 -20.95 5.67 -7.41
C MET A 94 -22.43 5.28 -7.26
N ASN A 95 -23.29 6.18 -6.77
CA ASN A 95 -24.73 5.93 -6.65
C ASN A 95 -25.54 6.14 -7.95
N LEU A 96 -24.89 6.52 -9.06
CA LEU A 96 -25.57 6.71 -10.36
C LEU A 96 -25.64 5.43 -11.22
N MET A 97 -25.12 4.30 -10.73
CA MET A 97 -25.23 2.98 -11.39
C MET A 97 -26.18 2.02 -10.65
N LYS A 98 -27.08 2.56 -9.84
CA LYS A 98 -28.30 1.84 -9.43
C LYS A 98 -29.44 2.38 -10.31
N GLY A 99 -29.59 1.78 -11.48
CA GLY A 99 -30.89 1.75 -12.15
C GLY A 99 -31.87 0.93 -11.32
#